data_AF-A0A3P7LQ89-F1
#
_entry.id   AF-A0A3P7LQ89-F1
#
_cell.length_a   1.000
_cell.length_b   1.000
_cell.length_c   1.000
_cell.angle_alpha   90.00
_cell.angle_beta   90.00
_cell.angle_gamma   90.00
#
_symmetry.space_group_name_H-M   'P 1'
#
loop_
_entity.id
_entity.type
_entity.pdbx_description
1 polymer ?
#
loop_
_entity_poly.entity_id
_entity_poly.type
_entity_poly.pdbx_seq_one_letter_code
_entity_poly.pdbx_strand_id
1 'polypeptide(L)'
;MARERADIEAKYGKTMQQFAEKWKAHVDRGVQSGCIKKAWLGVLEEAEAISVQHNRVRDRLMEEVLKTLALYRKENYHPSAFRAPKEIREAEEGFERMERVLGKPANICPMHRYDFKRGQWRRRT
;
A
#
# COMPACT_ATOMS: atom_id res chain seq x y z
N MET A 1 -6.73 5.80 -0.57
CA MET A 1 -6.70 5.12 0.75
C MET A 1 -5.83 5.82 1.80
N ALA A 2 -4.48 5.78 1.75
CA ALA A 2 -3.66 6.36 2.84
C ALA A 2 -3.79 7.89 2.97
N ARG A 3 -3.90 8.61 1.84
CA ARG A 3 -4.14 10.05 1.82
C ARG A 3 -5.53 10.42 2.36
N GLU A 4 -6.58 9.76 1.87
CA GLU A 4 -7.95 9.92 2.40
C GLU A 4 -8.01 9.68 3.92
N ARG A 5 -7.26 8.68 4.41
CA ARG A 5 -7.17 8.43 5.85
C ARG A 5 -6.48 9.59 6.57
N ALA A 6 -5.36 10.10 6.06
CA ALA A 6 -4.69 11.25 6.66
C ALA A 6 -5.60 12.50 6.73
N ASP A 7 -6.45 12.71 5.72
CA ASP A 7 -7.42 13.81 5.71
C ASP A 7 -8.49 13.65 6.81
N ILE A 8 -8.95 12.41 7.06
CA ILE A 8 -9.88 12.10 8.17
C ILE A 8 -9.21 12.38 9.52
N GLU A 9 -7.97 11.92 9.71
CA GLU A 9 -7.20 12.14 10.93
C GLU A 9 -7.00 13.64 11.20
N ALA A 10 -6.64 14.41 10.18
CA ALA A 10 -6.50 15.86 10.28
C ALA A 10 -7.82 16.55 10.66
N LYS A 11 -8.94 16.13 10.06
CA LYS A 11 -10.26 16.70 10.37
C LYS A 11 -10.69 16.40 11.80
N TYR A 12 -10.44 15.18 12.27
CA TYR A 12 -10.78 14.79 13.64
C TYR A 12 -9.93 15.56 14.65
N GLY A 13 -8.60 15.61 14.45
CA GLY A 13 -7.69 16.37 15.30
C GLY A 13 -8.10 17.85 15.40
N LYS A 14 -8.41 18.48 14.27
CA LYS A 14 -8.91 19.87 14.25
C LYS A 14 -10.21 20.05 15.02
N THR A 15 -11.18 19.15 14.83
CA THR A 15 -12.48 19.22 15.52
C THR A 15 -12.31 19.07 17.04
N MET A 16 -11.43 18.17 17.50
CA MET A 16 -11.14 17.97 18.92
C MET A 16 -10.46 19.20 19.55
N GLN A 17 -9.51 19.82 18.84
CA GLN A 17 -8.87 21.04 19.30
C GLN A 17 -9.90 22.18 19.46
N GLN A 18 -10.76 22.39 18.46
CA GLN A 18 -11.81 23.40 18.51
C GLN A 18 -12.82 23.13 19.63
N PHE A 19 -13.15 21.86 19.87
CA PHE A 19 -14.00 21.45 20.99
C PHE A 19 -13.36 21.84 22.33
N ALA A 20 -12.09 21.50 22.53
CA ALA A 20 -11.37 21.79 23.77
C ALA A 20 -11.31 23.31 24.04
N GLU A 21 -10.88 24.10 23.05
CA GLU A 21 -10.77 25.56 23.14
C GLU A 21 -12.13 26.22 23.47
N LYS A 22 -13.19 25.82 22.75
CA LYS A 22 -14.54 26.36 22.97
C LYS A 22 -15.04 26.07 24.38
N TRP A 23 -14.93 24.82 24.83
CA TRP A 23 -15.46 24.42 26.12
C TRP A 23 -14.62 24.94 27.28
N LYS A 24 -13.31 25.10 27.11
CA LYS A 24 -12.44 25.76 28.10
C LYS A 24 -12.93 27.17 28.40
N ALA A 25 -13.23 27.96 27.36
CA ALA A 25 -13.80 29.30 27.52
C ALA A 25 -15.19 29.32 28.18
N HIS A 26 -15.98 28.25 28.07
CA HIS A 26 -17.25 28.11 28.81
C HIS A 26 -17.03 27.74 30.27
N VAL A 27 -16.13 26.79 30.54
CA VAL A 27 -15.78 26.35 31.91
C VAL A 27 -15.17 27.49 32.71
N ASP A 28 -14.27 28.27 32.11
CA ASP A 28 -13.61 29.38 32.80
C ASP A 28 -14.57 30.49 33.22
N ARG A 29 -15.63 30.74 32.44
CA ARG A 29 -16.68 31.72 32.77
C ARG A 29 -17.75 31.16 33.69
N GLY A 30 -18.14 29.90 33.51
CA GLY A 30 -19.28 29.28 34.20
C GLY A 30 -18.94 28.62 35.53
N VAL A 31 -17.70 28.16 35.71
CA VAL A 31 -17.27 27.44 36.91
C VAL A 31 -16.13 28.21 37.56
N GLN A 32 -16.41 28.79 38.73
CA GLN A 32 -15.45 29.67 39.40
C GLN A 32 -14.24 28.91 39.95
N SER A 33 -14.45 27.83 40.71
CA SER A 33 -13.38 27.00 41.27
C SER A 33 -13.90 25.64 41.76
N GLY A 34 -13.00 24.79 42.27
CA GLY A 34 -13.35 23.51 42.91
C GLY A 34 -13.02 22.27 42.08
N CYS A 35 -13.34 21.10 42.63
CA CYS A 35 -13.05 19.80 42.02
C CYS A 35 -13.75 19.60 40.67
N ILE A 36 -14.97 20.11 40.52
CA ILE A 36 -15.74 20.05 39.27
C ILE A 36 -15.02 20.81 38.16
N LYS A 37 -14.48 22.01 38.44
CA LYS A 37 -13.69 22.76 37.46
C LYS A 37 -12.47 21.98 37.01
N LYS A 38 -11.74 21.39 37.97
CA LYS A 38 -10.56 20.57 37.68
C LYS A 38 -10.91 19.34 36.83
N ALA A 39 -12.00 18.64 37.15
CA ALA A 39 -12.46 17.48 36.38
C ALA A 39 -12.79 17.86 34.92
N TRP A 40 -13.49 18.98 34.73
CA TRP A 40 -13.77 19.52 33.39
C TRP A 40 -12.50 19.88 32.62
N LEU A 41 -11.57 20.58 33.27
CA LEU A 41 -10.29 20.92 32.64
C LEU A 41 -9.49 19.68 32.24
N GLY A 42 -9.52 18.61 33.05
CA GLY A 42 -8.91 17.34 32.70
C GLY A 42 -9.52 16.68 31.46
N VAL A 43 -10.85 16.72 31.30
CA VAL A 43 -11.51 16.23 30.08
C VAL A 43 -11.07 17.03 28.84
N LEU A 44 -10.88 18.33 28.99
CA LEU A 44 -10.46 19.20 27.89
C LEU A 44 -8.98 19.01 27.54
N GLU A 45 -8.13 18.77 28.54
CA GLU A 45 -6.72 18.41 28.34
C GLU A 45 -6.59 17.08 27.59
N GLU A 46 -7.40 16.07 27.92
CA GLU A 46 -7.43 14.82 27.17
C GLU A 46 -7.88 15.03 25.71
N ALA A 47 -8.85 15.91 25.46
CA ALA A 47 -9.26 16.26 24.10
C ALA A 47 -8.14 16.95 23.30
N GLU A 48 -7.35 17.83 23.94
CA GLU A 48 -6.14 18.44 23.34
C GLU A 48 -5.09 17.35 23.04
N ALA A 49 -4.85 16.42 23.98
CA ALA A 49 -3.89 15.32 23.79
C ALA A 49 -4.31 14.38 22.65
N ILE A 50 -5.59 14.03 22.54
CA ILE A 50 -6.15 13.25 21.44
C ILE A 50 -5.91 13.98 20.11
N SER A 51 -6.16 15.30 20.04
CA SER A 51 -5.89 16.08 18.83
C SER A 51 -4.44 15.96 18.36
N VAL A 52 -3.48 16.04 19.29
CA VAL A 52 -2.05 15.87 19.01
C VAL A 52 -1.75 14.47 18.46
N GLN A 53 -2.34 13.42 19.03
CA GLN A 53 -2.13 12.05 18.53
C GLN A 53 -2.69 11.86 17.11
N HIS A 54 -3.87 12.37 16.81
CA HIS A 54 -4.45 12.30 15.47
C HIS A 54 -3.59 13.05 14.43
N ASN A 55 -3.06 14.23 14.79
CA ASN A 55 -2.13 14.96 13.95
C ASN A 55 -0.82 14.18 13.71
N ARG A 56 -0.31 13.50 14.73
CA ARG A 56 0.87 12.63 14.60
C ARG A 56 0.61 11.46 13.66
N VAL A 57 -0.56 10.82 13.73
CA VAL A 57 -0.93 9.73 12.81
C VAL A 57 -1.01 10.24 11.37
N ARG A 58 -1.65 11.40 11.15
CA ARG A 58 -1.66 12.07 9.84
C ARG A 58 -0.24 12.27 9.31
N ASP A 59 0.66 12.82 10.12
CA ASP A 59 2.04 13.09 9.68
C ASP A 59 2.78 11.82 9.28
N ARG A 60 2.65 10.76 10.07
CA ARG A 60 3.26 9.47 9.72
C ARG A 60 2.70 8.91 8.41
N LEU A 61 1.40 9.03 8.18
CA LEU A 61 0.80 8.59 6.92
C LEU A 61 1.34 9.39 5.72
N MET A 62 1.46 10.71 5.86
CA MET A 62 1.88 11.59 4.76
C MET A 62 3.39 11.56 4.51
N GLU A 63 4.19 11.60 5.57
CA GLU A 63 5.63 11.81 5.51
C GLU A 63 6.40 10.50 5.51
N GLU A 64 5.95 9.48 6.23
CA GLU A 64 6.64 8.18 6.28
C GLU A 64 6.07 7.24 5.21
N VAL A 65 4.78 6.92 5.32
CA VAL A 65 4.17 5.84 4.52
C VAL A 65 4.09 6.20 3.04
N LEU A 66 3.49 7.35 2.71
CA LEU A 66 3.34 7.74 1.30
C LEU A 66 4.67 7.99 0.61
N LYS A 67 5.66 8.59 1.29
CA LYS A 67 6.99 8.79 0.72
C LYS A 67 7.73 7.47 0.51
N THR A 68 7.66 6.56 1.47
CA THR A 68 8.27 5.21 1.33
C THR A 68 7.65 4.44 0.17
N LEU A 69 6.31 4.47 0.02
CA LEU A 69 5.63 3.85 -1.11
C LEU A 69 6.00 4.49 -2.44
N ALA A 70 6.14 5.82 -2.48
CA ALA A 70 6.56 6.53 -3.68
C ALA A 70 8.01 6.17 -4.09
N LEU A 71 8.91 6.06 -3.11
CA LEU A 71 10.29 5.62 -3.31
C LEU A 71 10.33 4.17 -3.81
N TYR A 72 9.65 3.25 -3.13
CA TYR A 72 9.56 1.84 -3.53
C TYR A 72 9.05 1.70 -4.97
N ARG A 73 7.99 2.43 -5.33
CA ARG A 73 7.48 2.43 -6.70
C ARG A 73 8.51 2.95 -7.70
N LYS A 74 9.23 4.02 -7.37
CA LYS A 74 10.26 4.59 -8.24
C LYS A 74 11.41 3.60 -8.48
N GLU A 75 11.81 2.85 -7.46
CA GLU A 75 12.95 1.92 -7.52
C GLU A 75 12.60 0.59 -8.18
N ASN A 76 11.36 0.13 -8.07
CA ASN A 76 10.95 -1.22 -8.51
C ASN A 76 10.12 -1.23 -9.80
N TYR A 77 9.63 -0.06 -10.25
CA TYR A 77 8.79 0.04 -11.43
C TYR A 77 9.37 1.07 -12.39
N HIS A 78 9.87 0.60 -13.53
CA HIS A 78 10.47 1.44 -14.55
C HIS A 78 9.52 1.60 -15.75
N PRO A 79 8.70 2.67 -15.78
CA PRO A 79 7.78 2.90 -16.88
C PRO A 79 8.54 3.17 -18.19
N SER A 80 8.08 2.56 -19.27
CA SER A 80 8.58 2.82 -20.62
C SER A 80 7.55 3.64 -21.39
N ALA A 81 7.99 4.65 -22.14
CA ALA A 81 7.09 5.54 -22.90
C ALA A 81 6.48 4.86 -24.13
N PHE A 82 7.07 3.77 -24.62
CA PHE A 82 6.72 3.15 -25.90
C PHE A 82 6.15 1.72 -25.74
N ARG A 83 6.21 1.13 -24.54
CA ARG A 83 5.76 -0.25 -24.29
C ARG A 83 5.45 -0.48 -22.80
N ALA A 84 5.10 -1.71 -22.44
CA ALA A 84 4.99 -2.20 -21.08
C ALA A 84 6.25 -1.90 -20.24
N PRO A 85 6.11 -1.80 -18.90
CA PRO A 85 7.21 -1.64 -17.95
C PRO A 85 8.35 -2.62 -18.19
N LYS A 86 9.58 -2.17 -17.90
CA LYS A 86 10.80 -2.95 -18.18
C LYS A 86 10.75 -4.33 -17.54
N GLU A 87 10.22 -4.42 -16.32
CA GLU A 87 10.10 -5.66 -15.55
C GLU A 87 9.18 -6.67 -16.24
N ILE A 88 8.08 -6.21 -16.81
CA ILE A 88 7.13 -7.05 -17.54
C ILE A 88 7.77 -7.57 -18.82
N ARG A 89 8.46 -6.70 -19.56
CA ARG A 89 9.17 -7.08 -20.78
C ARG A 89 10.26 -8.12 -20.50
N GLU A 90 11.05 -7.93 -19.45
CA GLU A 90 12.11 -8.89 -19.07
C GLU A 90 11.53 -10.25 -18.68
N ALA A 91 10.38 -10.27 -17.99
CA ALA A 91 9.66 -11.49 -17.70
C ALA A 91 9.16 -12.18 -18.99
N GLU A 92 8.48 -11.45 -19.87
CA GLU A 92 7.98 -11.96 -21.16
C GLU A 92 9.12 -12.52 -22.03
N GLU A 93 10.22 -11.78 -22.18
CA GLU A 93 11.41 -12.25 -22.92
C GLU A 93 12.05 -13.48 -22.28
N GLY A 94 11.99 -13.59 -20.94
CA GLY A 94 12.39 -14.79 -20.21
C GLY A 94 11.53 -16.00 -20.58
N PHE A 95 10.22 -15.85 -20.54
CA PHE A 95 9.28 -16.91 -20.92
C PHE A 95 9.43 -17.33 -22.39
N GLU A 96 9.52 -16.38 -23.32
CA GLU A 96 9.72 -16.69 -24.74
C GLU A 96 11.03 -17.44 -24.99
N ARG A 97 12.13 -17.06 -24.30
CA ARG A 97 13.40 -17.79 -24.40
C ARG A 97 13.26 -19.22 -23.91
N MET A 98 12.60 -19.42 -22.77
CA MET A 98 12.36 -20.76 -22.22
C MET A 98 11.46 -21.58 -23.13
N GLU A 99 10.37 -21.00 -23.65
CA GLU A 99 9.48 -21.66 -24.61
C GLU A 99 10.23 -22.06 -25.88
N ARG A 100 11.10 -21.19 -26.44
CA ARG A 100 11.92 -21.54 -27.61
C ARG A 100 12.92 -22.65 -27.31
N VAL A 101 13.48 -22.72 -26.09
CA VAL A 101 14.40 -23.79 -25.69
C VAL A 101 13.65 -25.11 -25.50
N LEU A 102 12.46 -25.10 -24.90
CA LEU A 102 11.65 -26.28 -24.60
C LEU A 102 10.85 -26.78 -25.82
N GLY A 103 10.43 -25.90 -26.72
CA GLY A 103 9.72 -26.25 -27.95
C GLY A 103 10.63 -26.94 -28.98
N LYS A 104 11.94 -26.70 -28.92
CA LYS A 104 12.92 -27.38 -29.78
C LYS A 104 12.97 -28.90 -29.55
N PRO A 105 13.19 -29.43 -28.33
CA PRO A 105 13.14 -30.88 -28.09
C PRO A 105 11.74 -31.47 -28.31
N ALA A 106 10.65 -30.72 -28.12
CA ALA A 106 9.29 -31.18 -28.46
C ALA A 106 9.10 -31.39 -29.98
N ASN A 107 9.69 -30.52 -30.81
CA ASN A 107 9.65 -30.65 -32.27
C ASN A 107 10.65 -31.68 -32.81
N ILE A 108 11.76 -31.91 -32.10
CA ILE A 108 12.84 -32.86 -32.46
C ILE A 108 12.54 -34.28 -31.99
N CYS A 109 11.86 -34.45 -30.85
CA CYS A 109 11.43 -35.75 -30.34
C CYS A 109 9.94 -35.93 -30.66
N PRO A 110 9.60 -36.47 -31.84
CA PRO A 110 8.24 -36.87 -32.09
C PRO A 110 7.99 -38.16 -31.33
N MET A 111 7.66 -38.06 -30.04
CA MET A 111 7.14 -39.17 -29.25
C MET A 111 5.93 -39.84 -29.95
N HIS A 112 5.36 -39.17 -30.95
CA HIS A 112 4.20 -39.62 -31.73
C HIS A 112 4.52 -40.10 -33.15
N ARG A 113 5.75 -39.93 -33.69
CA ARG A 113 6.08 -40.35 -35.09
C ARG A 113 6.60 -41.77 -35.22
N TYR A 114 6.94 -42.46 -34.14
CA TYR A 114 7.36 -43.86 -34.22
C TYR A 114 6.51 -44.74 -33.31
N ASP A 115 6.19 -45.94 -33.78
CA ASP A 115 5.51 -46.97 -33.03
C ASP A 115 6.41 -48.21 -32.97
N PHE A 116 6.52 -48.83 -31.79
CA PHE A 116 7.36 -50.01 -31.59
C PHE A 116 6.51 -51.26 -31.76
N LYS A 117 6.56 -51.87 -32.94
CA LYS A 117 5.81 -53.10 -33.26
C LYS A 117 6.77 -54.20 -33.69
N ARG A 118 6.62 -55.38 -33.07
CA ARG A 118 7.40 -56.59 -33.38
C ARG A 118 8.92 -56.36 -33.35
N GLY A 119 9.41 -55.73 -32.28
CA GLY A 119 10.86 -55.56 -32.04
C GLY A 119 11.55 -54.52 -32.93
N GLN A 120 10.81 -53.76 -33.74
CA GLN A 120 11.36 -52.73 -34.62
C GLN A 120 10.59 -51.40 -34.48
N TRP A 121 11.33 -50.30 -34.52
CA TRP A 121 10.78 -48.94 -34.59
C TRP A 121 10.34 -48.62 -36.02
N ARG A 122 9.06 -48.26 -36.22
CA ARG A 122 8.53 -47.85 -37.54
C ARG A 122 7.91 -46.47 -37.47
N ARG A 123 8.12 -45.65 -38.51
CA ARG A 123 7.42 -44.36 -38.63
C ARG A 123 5.92 -44.61 -38.76
N ARG A 124 5.12 -43.91 -37.95
CA ARG A 124 3.67 -43.81 -38.12
C ARG A 124 3.43 -43.00 -39.40
N THR A 125 2.87 -43.64 -40.43
CA THR A 125 2.36 -42.97 -41.64
C THR A 125 1.07 -42.24 -41.33
#